data_AF-A8QGC1-F1
#
_entry.id   AF-A8QGC1-F1
#
_cell.length_a   1.000
_cell.length_b   1.000
_cell.length_c   1.000
_cell.angle_alpha   90.00
_cell.angle_beta   90.00
_cell.angle_gamma   90.00
#
_symmetry.space_group_name_H-M   'P 1'
#
loop_
_entity.id
_entity.type
_entity.pdbx_description
1 polymer ?
#
loop_
_entity_poly.entity_id
_entity_poly.type
_entity_poly.pdbx_seq_one_letter_code
_entity_poly.pdbx_strand_id
1 'polypeptide(L)'
;MSATIVLSARPAKEKLEALLKEVQEMDLTPSEQMLTREETRQQHEARKRIIEAKIMRLKLHIGTLETINANWVQCIQQVLATKRKEEEDKYVKMVEDKRGILNLINEGEVIITLSMYMNNSELVIQRLKEGEIKE
;
A
#
# COMPACT_ATOMS: atom_id res chain seq x y z
N MET A 1 -25.87 -3.97 -11.41
CA MET A 1 -25.19 -2.86 -10.70
C MET A 1 -23.84 -3.30 -10.18
N SER A 2 -23.75 -4.44 -9.48
CA SER A 2 -22.47 -5.09 -9.13
C SER A 2 -21.45 -5.17 -10.27
N ALA A 3 -21.86 -5.51 -11.51
CA ALA A 3 -20.93 -5.60 -12.65
C ALA A 3 -20.13 -4.31 -12.91
N THR A 4 -20.76 -3.14 -12.78
CA THR A 4 -20.11 -1.84 -12.98
C THR A 4 -19.10 -1.54 -11.86
N ILE A 5 -19.44 -1.92 -10.63
CA ILE A 5 -18.56 -1.77 -9.45
C ILE A 5 -17.36 -2.70 -9.54
N VAL A 6 -17.56 -3.94 -10.00
CA VAL A 6 -16.46 -4.88 -10.26
C VAL A 6 -15.51 -4.32 -11.33
N LEU A 7 -16.06 -3.78 -12.42
CA LEU A 7 -15.25 -3.18 -13.49
C LEU A 7 -14.48 -1.94 -13.01
N SER A 8 -15.08 -1.11 -12.16
CA SER A 8 -14.39 0.06 -11.60
C SER A 8 -13.29 -0.30 -10.61
N ALA A 9 -13.38 -1.46 -9.95
CA ALA A 9 -12.35 -1.96 -9.04
C ALA A 9 -11.07 -2.43 -9.76
N ARG A 10 -11.20 -3.00 -10.98
CA ARG A 10 -10.08 -3.66 -11.68
C ARG A 10 -8.81 -2.82 -11.76
N PRO A 11 -8.85 -1.55 -12.19
CA PRO A 11 -7.63 -0.76 -12.34
C PRO A 11 -6.93 -0.50 -11.00
N ALA A 12 -7.69 -0.31 -9.92
CA ALA A 12 -7.13 -0.11 -8.59
C ALA A 12 -6.51 -1.39 -8.03
N LYS A 13 -7.16 -2.55 -8.25
CA LYS A 13 -6.62 -3.87 -7.89
C LYS A 13 -5.30 -4.16 -8.59
N GLU A 14 -5.26 -4.03 -9.92
CA GLU A 14 -4.06 -4.30 -10.73
C GLU A 14 -2.88 -3.41 -10.32
N LYS A 15 -3.13 -2.12 -10.12
CA LYS A 15 -2.09 -1.18 -9.66
C LYS A 15 -1.59 -1.49 -8.25
N LEU A 16 -2.47 -1.89 -7.36
CA LEU A 16 -2.10 -2.26 -5.99
C LEU A 16 -1.28 -3.55 -5.97
N GLU A 17 -1.70 -4.58 -6.71
CA GLU A 17 -0.95 -5.83 -6.84
C GLU A 17 0.45 -5.61 -7.42
N ALA A 18 0.57 -4.80 -8.48
CA ALA A 18 1.86 -4.43 -9.05
C ALA A 18 2.74 -3.70 -8.03
N LEU A 19 2.16 -2.76 -7.29
CA LEU A 19 2.88 -2.00 -6.27
C LEU A 19 3.34 -2.85 -5.09
N LEU A 20 2.51 -3.81 -4.65
CA LEU A 20 2.88 -4.78 -3.62
C LEU A 20 4.07 -5.64 -4.07
N LYS A 21 4.07 -6.07 -5.33
CA LYS A 21 5.20 -6.80 -5.92
C LYS A 21 6.47 -5.94 -5.96
N GLU A 22 6.37 -4.69 -6.40
CA GLU A 22 7.50 -3.74 -6.39
C GLU A 22 8.06 -3.51 -4.98
N VAL A 23 7.22 -3.55 -3.94
CA VAL A 23 7.65 -3.41 -2.54
C VAL A 23 8.32 -4.69 -2.04
N GLN A 24 7.82 -5.87 -2.41
CA GLN A 24 8.44 -7.15 -2.06
C GLN A 24 9.83 -7.32 -2.68
N GLU A 25 10.03 -6.79 -3.89
CA GLU A 25 11.32 -6.82 -4.61
C GLU A 25 12.29 -5.71 -4.14
N MET A 26 11.84 -4.81 -3.25
CA MET A 26 12.68 -3.73 -2.75
C MET A 26 13.72 -4.25 -1.78
N ASP A 27 15.00 -3.97 -2.05
CA ASP A 27 16.05 -4.22 -1.08
C ASP A 27 16.01 -3.19 0.05
N LEU A 28 15.43 -3.62 1.16
CA LEU A 28 15.35 -2.85 2.41
C LEU A 28 16.48 -3.19 3.38
N THR A 29 17.40 -4.08 3.01
CA THR A 29 18.48 -4.49 3.89
C THR A 29 19.48 -3.35 4.12
N PRO A 30 20.08 -3.26 5.33
CA PRO A 30 21.21 -2.38 5.57
C PRO A 30 22.36 -2.78 4.63
N SER A 31 22.90 -1.82 3.88
CA SER A 31 24.08 -2.07 3.07
C SER A 31 25.30 -2.18 3.99
N GLU A 32 26.00 -3.30 4.00
CA GLU A 32 27.27 -3.48 4.71
C GLU A 32 28.48 -2.91 3.95
N GLN A 33 28.24 -2.20 2.84
CA GLN A 33 29.31 -1.60 2.05
C GLN A 33 30.02 -0.51 2.86
N MET A 34 31.35 -0.49 2.75
CA MET A 34 32.21 0.58 3.27
C MET A 34 31.96 1.86 2.46
N LEU A 35 30.91 2.60 2.81
CA LEU A 35 30.56 3.89 2.22
C LEU A 35 31.13 5.03 3.07
N THR A 36 31.43 6.15 2.42
CA THR A 36 31.70 7.39 3.15
C THR A 36 30.43 7.88 3.84
N ARG A 37 30.61 8.71 4.86
CA ARG A 37 29.52 9.32 5.62
C ARG A 37 28.47 10.01 4.73
N GLU A 38 28.93 10.76 3.74
CA GLU A 38 28.07 11.50 2.81
C GLU A 38 27.32 10.55 1.85
N GLU A 39 28.00 9.52 1.33
CA GLU A 39 27.35 8.49 0.51
C GLU A 39 26.27 7.73 1.29
N THR A 40 26.54 7.38 2.55
CA THR A 40 25.54 6.78 3.45
C THR A 40 24.34 7.71 3.65
N ARG A 41 24.57 9.01 3.89
CA ARG A 41 23.49 9.99 4.04
C ARG A 41 22.63 10.08 2.79
N GLN A 42 23.25 10.24 1.62
CA GLN A 42 22.55 10.32 0.33
C GLN A 42 21.75 9.05 0.04
N GLN A 43 22.31 7.88 0.34
CA GLN A 43 21.62 6.60 0.18
C GLN A 43 20.35 6.53 1.04
N HIS A 44 20.42 6.91 2.31
CA HIS A 44 19.25 6.92 3.20
C HIS A 44 18.22 7.98 2.79
N GLU A 45 18.64 9.15 2.32
CA GLU A 45 17.74 10.18 1.79
C GLU A 45 16.99 9.67 0.55
N ALA A 46 17.69 9.01 -0.38
CA ALA A 46 17.08 8.42 -1.58
C ALA A 46 16.10 7.29 -1.20
N ARG A 47 16.51 6.38 -0.31
CA ARG A 47 15.65 5.29 0.21
C ARG A 47 14.40 5.85 0.87
N LYS A 48 14.52 6.89 1.69
CA LYS A 48 13.39 7.56 2.35
C LYS A 48 12.38 8.10 1.33
N ARG A 49 12.86 8.84 0.31
CA ARG A 49 11.99 9.39 -0.76
C ARG A 49 11.26 8.30 -1.54
N ILE A 50 11.94 7.20 -1.84
CA ILE A 50 11.34 6.05 -2.55
C ILE A 50 10.23 5.43 -1.68
N ILE A 51 10.53 5.16 -0.41
CA ILE A 51 9.56 4.56 0.53
C ILE A 51 8.34 5.47 0.71
N GLU A 52 8.55 6.77 0.89
CA GLU A 52 7.47 7.76 1.03
C GLU A 52 6.55 7.76 -0.20
N ALA A 53 7.13 7.74 -1.41
CA ALA A 53 6.36 7.65 -2.64
C ALA A 53 5.55 6.35 -2.76
N LYS A 54 6.12 5.21 -2.33
CA LYS A 54 5.38 3.92 -2.28
C LYS A 54 4.22 3.99 -1.30
N ILE A 55 4.44 4.50 -0.09
CA ILE A 55 3.39 4.66 0.93
C ILE A 55 2.24 5.52 0.39
N MET A 56 2.54 6.65 -0.25
CA MET A 56 1.51 7.52 -0.83
C MET A 56 0.67 6.78 -1.89
N ARG A 57 1.32 6.05 -2.79
CA ARG A 57 0.61 5.27 -3.83
C ARG A 57 -0.20 4.11 -3.26
N LEU A 58 0.31 3.42 -2.24
CA LEU A 58 -0.42 2.36 -1.54
C LEU A 58 -1.70 2.92 -0.90
N LYS A 59 -1.58 4.00 -0.14
CA LYS A 59 -2.73 4.68 0.49
C LYS A 59 -3.77 5.12 -0.54
N LEU A 60 -3.34 5.65 -1.68
CA LEU A 60 -4.25 6.06 -2.76
C LEU A 60 -5.07 4.88 -3.30
N HIS A 61 -4.41 3.77 -3.64
CA HIS A 61 -5.08 2.61 -4.22
C HIS A 61 -5.96 1.87 -3.21
N ILE A 62 -5.49 1.73 -1.96
CA ILE A 62 -6.28 1.17 -0.86
C ILE A 62 -7.52 2.03 -0.61
N GLY A 63 -7.40 3.36 -0.48
CA GLY A 63 -8.54 4.24 -0.28
C GLY A 63 -9.56 4.21 -1.43
N THR A 64 -9.08 4.03 -2.66
CA THR A 64 -9.97 3.81 -3.83
C THR A 64 -10.75 2.51 -3.68
N LEU A 65 -10.09 1.43 -3.28
CA LEU A 65 -10.71 0.12 -3.04
C LEU A 65 -11.68 0.13 -1.86
N GLU A 66 -11.36 0.82 -0.77
CA GLU A 66 -12.26 1.04 0.38
C GLU A 66 -13.54 1.76 -0.05
N THR A 67 -13.41 2.82 -0.86
CA THR A 67 -14.57 3.56 -1.39
C THR A 67 -15.44 2.67 -2.28
N ILE A 68 -14.82 1.88 -3.16
CA ILE A 68 -15.54 0.94 -4.03
C ILE A 68 -16.25 -0.14 -3.20
N ASN A 69 -15.59 -0.66 -2.17
CA ASN A 69 -16.17 -1.64 -1.27
C ASN A 69 -17.38 -1.08 -0.51
N ALA A 70 -17.27 0.13 0.03
CA ALA A 70 -18.38 0.82 0.70
C ALA A 70 -19.57 1.06 -0.24
N ASN A 71 -19.30 1.51 -1.48
CA ASN A 71 -20.34 1.69 -2.50
C ASN A 71 -21.04 0.37 -2.84
N TRP A 72 -20.31 -0.75 -2.89
CA TRP A 72 -20.93 -2.05 -3.13
C TRP A 72 -21.86 -2.44 -1.98
N VAL A 73 -21.39 -2.34 -0.73
CA VAL A 73 -22.22 -2.63 0.45
C VAL A 73 -23.48 -1.77 0.46
N GLN A 74 -23.36 -0.48 0.13
CA GLN A 74 -24.50 0.42 0.00
C GLN A 74 -25.47 -0.03 -1.11
N CYS A 75 -24.97 -0.42 -2.28
CA CYS A 75 -25.82 -0.93 -3.36
C CYS A 75 -26.59 -2.19 -2.96
N ILE A 76 -25.98 -3.11 -2.21
CA ILE A 76 -26.66 -4.31 -1.68
C ILE A 76 -27.78 -3.93 -0.70
N GLN A 77 -27.54 -2.95 0.16
CA GLN A 77 -28.55 -2.50 1.12
C GLN A 77 -29.75 -1.83 0.44
N GLN A 78 -29.50 -1.10 -0.65
CA GLN A 78 -30.51 -0.33 -1.38
C GLN A 78 -31.28 -1.13 -2.44
N VAL A 79 -30.79 -2.30 -2.84
CA VAL A 79 -31.48 -3.13 -3.84
C VAL A 79 -32.76 -3.75 -3.26
N LEU A 80 -33.73 -4.01 -4.14
CA LEU A 80 -34.97 -4.73 -3.80
C LEU A 80 -34.64 -6.07 -3.11
N ALA A 81 -35.43 -6.44 -2.10
CA ALA A 81 -35.22 -7.67 -1.33
C ALA A 81 -35.13 -8.92 -2.21
N THR A 82 -35.88 -8.96 -3.33
CA THR A 82 -35.85 -10.06 -4.31
C THR A 82 -34.53 -10.22 -5.04
N LYS A 83 -33.71 -9.18 -5.13
CA LYS A 83 -32.38 -9.18 -5.78
C LYS A 83 -31.22 -9.09 -4.79
N ARG A 84 -31.49 -8.86 -3.50
CA ARG A 84 -30.46 -8.67 -2.48
C ARG A 84 -29.56 -9.89 -2.34
N LYS A 85 -30.15 -11.08 -2.23
CA LYS A 85 -29.40 -12.34 -2.10
C LYS A 85 -28.44 -12.56 -3.27
N GLU A 86 -28.86 -12.23 -4.49
CA GLU A 86 -28.01 -12.35 -5.68
C GLU A 86 -26.79 -11.40 -5.61
N GLU A 87 -26.97 -10.17 -5.13
CA GLU A 87 -25.87 -9.21 -4.99
C GLU A 87 -24.96 -9.53 -3.79
N GLU A 88 -25.51 -10.09 -2.70
CA GLU A 88 -24.76 -10.64 -1.56
C GLU A 88 -23.88 -11.83 -2.00
N ASP A 89 -24.43 -12.79 -2.74
CA ASP A 89 -23.68 -13.95 -3.24
C ASP A 89 -22.52 -13.52 -4.16
N LYS A 90 -22.71 -12.47 -4.97
CA LYS A 90 -21.63 -11.87 -5.78
C LYS A 90 -20.55 -11.22 -4.92
N TYR A 91 -20.94 -10.54 -3.85
CA TYR A 91 -20.01 -9.91 -2.93
C TYR A 91 -19.20 -10.96 -2.15
N VAL A 92 -19.84 -12.02 -1.65
CA VAL A 92 -19.17 -13.14 -0.97
C VAL A 92 -18.10 -13.75 -1.86
N LYS A 93 -18.41 -14.05 -3.13
CA LYS A 93 -17.43 -14.55 -4.10
C LYS A 93 -16.23 -13.62 -4.29
N MET A 94 -16.45 -12.30 -4.23
CA MET A 94 -15.39 -11.31 -4.32
C MET A 94 -14.52 -11.29 -3.04
N VAL A 95 -15.11 -11.48 -1.88
CA VAL A 95 -14.40 -11.54 -0.59
C VAL A 95 -13.56 -12.81 -0.45
N GLU A 96 -14.09 -13.95 -0.90
CA GLU A 96 -13.40 -15.25 -0.85
C GLU A 96 -12.24 -15.37 -1.86
N ASP A 97 -12.23 -14.54 -2.91
CA ASP A 97 -11.10 -14.44 -3.82
C ASP A 97 -9.86 -13.97 -3.06
N LYS A 98 -8.74 -14.71 -3.16
CA LYS A 98 -7.45 -14.33 -2.56
C LYS A 98 -6.96 -12.97 -3.03
N ARG A 99 -7.27 -12.61 -4.28
CA ARG A 99 -7.01 -11.27 -4.84
C ARG A 99 -8.24 -10.38 -4.73
N GLY A 100 -9.18 -10.69 -3.85
CA GLY A 100 -10.38 -9.92 -3.56
C GLY A 100 -10.08 -8.54 -3.01
N ILE A 101 -11.05 -7.63 -3.10
CA ILE A 101 -10.88 -6.23 -2.65
C ILE A 101 -10.51 -6.18 -1.16
N LEU A 102 -11.17 -6.98 -0.31
CA LEU A 102 -10.89 -6.99 1.12
C LEU A 102 -9.49 -7.52 1.43
N ASN A 103 -9.05 -8.59 0.77
CA ASN A 103 -7.71 -9.13 0.96
C ASN A 103 -6.63 -8.11 0.56
N LEU A 104 -6.82 -7.42 -0.57
CA LEU A 104 -5.91 -6.37 -1.02
C LEU A 104 -5.89 -5.13 -0.10
N ILE A 105 -7.03 -4.77 0.50
CA ILE A 105 -7.07 -3.70 1.53
C ILE A 105 -6.28 -4.14 2.77
N ASN A 106 -6.41 -5.40 3.19
CA ASN A 106 -5.71 -5.95 4.35
C ASN A 106 -4.18 -6.02 4.15
N GLU A 107 -3.70 -6.20 2.91
CA GLU A 107 -2.27 -6.07 2.56
C GLU A 107 -1.70 -4.65 2.86
N GLY A 108 -2.56 -3.69 3.23
CA GLY A 108 -2.16 -2.38 3.75
C GLY A 108 -1.22 -2.42 4.96
N GLU A 109 -1.10 -3.56 5.67
CA GLU A 109 -0.07 -3.77 6.69
C GLU A 109 1.36 -3.48 6.18
N VAL A 110 1.61 -3.66 4.88
CA VAL A 110 2.89 -3.30 4.25
C VAL A 110 3.28 -1.84 4.47
N ILE A 111 2.31 -0.93 4.62
CA ILE A 111 2.54 0.49 4.90
C ILE A 111 3.22 0.66 6.26
N ILE A 112 2.86 -0.16 7.25
CA ILE A 112 3.46 -0.12 8.59
C ILE A 112 4.94 -0.49 8.47
N THR A 113 5.23 -1.61 7.82
CA THR A 113 6.60 -2.08 7.56
C THR A 113 7.44 -0.99 6.85
N LEU A 114 6.92 -0.43 5.76
CA LEU A 114 7.59 0.65 5.03
C LEU A 114 7.83 1.88 5.92
N SER A 115 6.86 2.27 6.74
CA SER A 115 6.99 3.40 7.67
C SER A 115 8.11 3.18 8.68
N MET A 116 8.28 1.94 9.17
CA MET A 116 9.39 1.59 10.06
C MET A 116 10.75 1.78 9.37
N TYR A 117 10.91 1.31 8.13
CA TYR A 117 12.16 1.52 7.36
C TYR A 117 12.44 2.99 7.04
N MET A 118 11.38 3.76 6.75
CA MET A 118 11.48 5.20 6.54
C MET A 118 11.99 5.92 7.80
N ASN A 119 11.43 5.58 8.97
CA ASN A 119 11.85 6.15 10.25
C ASN A 119 13.28 5.74 10.62
N ASN A 120 13.67 4.49 10.35
CA ASN A 120 15.05 4.05 10.55
C ASN A 120 16.03 4.86 9.68
N SER A 121 15.67 5.13 8.43
CA SER A 121 16.50 5.97 7.55
C SER A 121 16.59 7.41 8.05
N GLU A 122 15.49 7.96 8.56
CA GLU A 122 15.48 9.30 9.17
C GLU A 122 16.43 9.39 10.38
N LEU A 123 16.40 8.39 11.27
CA LEU A 123 17.30 8.34 12.42
C LEU A 123 18.78 8.30 12.01
N VAL A 124 19.13 7.52 10.97
CA VAL A 124 20.50 7.48 10.45
C VAL A 124 20.90 8.85 9.90
N ILE A 125 20.05 9.48 9.09
CA ILE A 125 20.31 10.83 8.54
C ILE A 125 20.53 11.85 9.66
N GLN A 126 19.73 11.81 10.72
CA GLN A 126 19.87 12.73 11.86
C GLN A 126 21.21 12.56 12.59
N ARG A 127 21.60 11.31 12.91
CA ARG A 127 22.92 11.03 13.53
C ARG A 127 24.07 11.49 12.66
N LEU A 128 23.97 11.27 11.35
CA LEU A 128 24.97 11.70 10.38
C LEU A 128 25.01 13.22 10.19
N LYS A 129 24.03 13.99 10.64
CA LYS A 129 24.10 15.46 10.68
C LYS A 129 24.64 15.96 12.02
N GLU A 130 24.24 15.36 13.12
CA GLU A 130 24.69 15.75 14.47
C GLU A 130 26.20 15.58 14.66
N GLY A 131 26.81 14.54 14.08
CA GLY A 131 28.26 14.39 14.12
C GLY A 131 29.03 15.41 13.27
N GLU A 132 28.37 16.22 12.42
CA GLU A 132 29.02 17.27 11.61
C GLU A 132 29.19 18.54 12.43
N ILE A 133 28.39 18.69 13.49
CA ILE A 133 28.39 19.85 14.39
C ILE A 133 29.50 19.70 15.45
N LYS A 134 30.06 18.50 15.62
CA LYS A 134 31.06 18.17 16.66
C LYS A 134 32.50 18.01 16.14
N GLU A 135 32.72 18.07 14.83
CA GLU A 135 34.05 18.18 14.19
C GLU A 135 34.32 19.64 13.80
#